data_AF-A0A9W8T936-F1
#
_entry.id   AF-A0A9W8T936-F1
#
_cell.length_a   1.000
_cell.length_b   1.000
_cell.length_c   1.000
_cell.angle_alpha   90.00
_cell.angle_beta   90.00
_cell.angle_gamma   90.00
#
_symmetry.space_group_name_H-M   'P 1'
#
loop_
_entity.id
_entity.type
_entity.pdbx_description
1 polymer ?
#
loop_
_entity_poly.entity_id
_entity_poly.type
_entity_poly.pdbx_seq_one_letter_code
_entity_poly.pdbx_strand_id
1 'polypeptide(L)'
;TPLRPTTKLPQDVIDAARAIPAEDFDSRKHVCFEPPKRTYTMTEWGYENQGVSHIAGSDPFPLFTEAAVKQVRRELFGDEVLRTSQYASTFTKNQIRGYSQK
;
A
#
# COMPACT_ATOMS: atom_id res chain seq x y z
N THR A 1 5.32 22.88 0.06
CA THR A 1 5.16 22.46 1.47
C THR A 1 4.06 21.43 1.58
N PRO A 2 4.29 20.26 2.20
CA PRO A 2 3.22 19.28 2.40
C PRO A 2 2.12 19.88 3.30
N LEU A 3 0.87 19.78 2.85
CA LEU A 3 -0.28 20.32 3.57
C LEU A 3 -0.89 19.24 4.45
N ARG A 4 -1.51 19.62 5.56
CA ARG A 4 -2.37 18.70 6.33
C ARG A 4 -3.75 18.64 5.65
N PRO A 5 -4.39 17.47 5.57
CA PRO A 5 -5.74 17.37 5.01
C PRO A 5 -6.77 18.15 5.83
N THR A 6 -7.70 18.80 5.14
CA THR A 6 -8.87 19.45 5.75
C THR A 6 -10.11 18.55 5.70
N THR A 7 -10.15 17.62 4.75
CA THR A 7 -11.23 16.64 4.62
C THR A 7 -10.94 15.44 5.52
N LYS A 8 -11.83 15.18 6.48
CA LYS A 8 -11.73 14.00 7.34
C LYS A 8 -11.89 12.72 6.52
N LEU A 9 -11.17 11.68 6.91
CA LEU A 9 -11.38 10.34 6.38
C LEU A 9 -12.73 9.80 6.88
N PRO A 10 -13.40 8.93 6.11
CA PRO A 10 -14.61 8.25 6.58
C PRO A 10 -14.32 7.45 7.86
N GLN A 11 -15.12 7.67 8.89
CA GLN A 11 -14.86 7.10 10.21
C GLN A 11 -15.07 5.58 10.23
N ASP A 12 -16.04 5.09 9.47
CA ASP A 12 -16.34 3.67 9.27
C ASP A 12 -15.13 2.89 8.73
N VAL A 13 -14.34 3.51 7.83
CA VAL A 13 -13.11 2.90 7.29
C VAL A 13 -12.03 2.79 8.36
N ILE A 14 -11.87 3.82 9.18
CA ILE A 14 -10.91 3.82 10.30
C ILE A 14 -11.31 2.78 11.33
N ASP A 15 -12.58 2.76 11.73
CA ASP A 15 -13.09 1.85 12.75
C ASP A 15 -12.99 0.39 12.30
N ALA A 16 -13.34 0.10 11.05
CA ALA A 16 -13.21 -1.25 10.48
C ALA A 16 -11.75 -1.73 10.46
N ALA A 17 -10.79 -0.84 10.15
CA ALA A 17 -9.37 -1.19 10.18
C ALA A 17 -8.85 -1.41 11.60
N ARG A 18 -9.26 -0.57 12.56
CA ARG A 18 -8.82 -0.65 13.96
C ARG A 18 -9.48 -1.77 14.75
N ALA A 19 -10.64 -2.25 14.32
CA ALA A 19 -11.33 -3.40 14.93
C ALA A 19 -10.53 -4.71 14.78
N ILE A 20 -9.55 -4.77 13.88
CA ILE A 20 -8.66 -5.91 13.72
C ILE A 20 -7.73 -6.00 14.95
N PRO A 21 -7.69 -7.15 15.66
CA PRO A 21 -6.76 -7.35 16.75
C PRO A 21 -5.31 -7.28 16.25
N ALA A 22 -4.43 -6.63 17.02
CA ALA A 22 -3.00 -6.63 16.73
C ALA A 22 -2.46 -8.05 16.79
N GLU A 23 -1.58 -8.40 15.87
CA GLU A 23 -0.84 -9.66 15.91
C GLU A 23 0.58 -9.45 15.40
N ASP A 24 1.52 -10.25 15.91
CA ASP A 24 2.88 -10.26 15.41
C ASP A 24 2.95 -10.94 14.05
N PHE A 25 3.92 -10.51 13.24
CA PHE A 25 4.15 -11.10 11.93
C PHE A 25 4.63 -12.57 12.04
N ASP A 26 3.91 -13.49 11.39
CA ASP A 26 4.33 -14.88 11.15
C ASP A 26 4.36 -15.13 9.64
N SER A 27 5.55 -15.38 9.10
CA SER A 27 5.75 -15.59 7.67
C SER A 27 4.90 -16.72 7.10
N ARG A 28 4.62 -17.78 7.88
CA ARG A 28 3.82 -18.93 7.44
C ARG A 28 2.33 -18.59 7.33
N LYS A 29 1.87 -17.58 8.07
CA LYS A 29 0.48 -17.09 8.06
C LYS A 29 0.28 -15.91 7.11
N HIS A 30 1.30 -15.08 6.98
CA HIS A 30 1.18 -13.75 6.39
C HIS A 30 1.73 -13.66 4.97
N VAL A 31 2.67 -14.52 4.58
CA VAL A 31 3.21 -14.55 3.22
C VAL A 31 2.47 -15.59 2.39
N CYS A 32 1.96 -15.18 1.22
CA CYS A 32 1.37 -16.07 0.23
C CYS A 32 1.78 -15.65 -1.18
N PHE A 33 3.08 -15.50 -1.37
CA PHE A 33 3.62 -15.12 -2.67
C PHE A 33 3.23 -16.14 -3.73
N GLU A 34 2.63 -15.63 -4.81
CA GLU A 34 2.45 -16.36 -6.06
C GLU A 34 3.01 -15.51 -7.19
N PRO A 35 3.71 -16.10 -8.18
CA PRO A 35 4.19 -15.33 -9.32
C PRO A 35 3.01 -14.79 -10.14
N PRO A 36 3.16 -13.64 -10.80
CA PRO A 36 2.13 -13.12 -11.69
C PRO A 36 1.85 -14.11 -12.82
N LYS A 37 0.58 -14.20 -13.21
CA LYS A 37 0.14 -15.09 -14.32
C LYS A 37 0.81 -14.71 -15.64
N ARG A 38 1.06 -13.42 -15.84
CA ARG A 38 1.77 -12.89 -16.99
C ARG A 38 2.66 -11.72 -16.60
N THR A 39 3.81 -11.67 -17.23
CA THR A 39 4.69 -10.50 -17.30
C THR A 39 4.63 -9.92 -18.71
N TYR A 40 4.57 -8.61 -18.82
CA TYR A 40 4.58 -7.87 -20.08
C TYR A 40 5.98 -7.32 -20.31
N THR A 41 6.44 -7.37 -21.55
CA THR A 41 7.76 -6.88 -21.96
C THR A 41 7.66 -5.52 -22.65
N MET A 42 8.76 -4.75 -22.61
CA MET A 42 8.84 -3.46 -23.29
C MET A 42 8.66 -3.63 -24.82
N THR A 43 9.14 -4.74 -25.38
CA THR A 43 8.99 -5.07 -26.80
C THR A 43 7.54 -5.31 -27.19
N GLU A 44 6.74 -6.03 -26.37
CA GLU A 44 5.30 -6.23 -26.62
C GLU A 44 4.53 -4.90 -26.68
N TRP A 45 5.03 -3.85 -26.05
CA TRP A 45 4.41 -2.51 -26.06
C TRP A 45 5.07 -1.56 -27.08
N GLY A 46 6.05 -2.02 -27.85
CA GLY A 46 6.77 -1.18 -28.82
C GLY A 46 7.73 -0.16 -28.21
N TYR A 47 8.13 -0.35 -26.95
CA TYR A 47 9.05 0.51 -26.20
C TYR A 47 10.43 -0.14 -26.02
N GLU A 48 10.84 -0.99 -26.96
CA GLU A 48 12.16 -1.63 -26.93
C GLU A 48 13.27 -0.56 -26.83
N ASN A 49 14.26 -0.78 -25.96
CA ASN A 49 15.36 0.15 -25.64
C ASN A 49 14.98 1.49 -24.98
N GLN A 50 13.72 1.69 -24.54
CA GLN A 50 13.29 2.92 -23.85
C GLN A 50 13.26 2.81 -22.31
N GLY A 51 14.05 1.92 -21.71
CA GLY A 51 14.09 1.74 -20.25
C GLY A 51 15.28 0.93 -19.77
N VAL A 52 15.40 0.79 -18.45
CA VAL A 52 16.46 0.01 -17.80
C VAL A 52 16.12 -1.48 -17.72
N SER A 53 14.83 -1.83 -17.71
CA SER A 53 14.34 -3.21 -17.62
C SER A 53 13.64 -3.63 -18.91
N HIS A 54 13.76 -4.91 -19.28
CA HIS A 54 13.01 -5.52 -20.38
C HIS A 54 11.54 -5.81 -19.99
N ILE A 55 11.23 -5.87 -18.69
CA ILE A 55 9.87 -6.05 -18.17
C ILE A 55 9.20 -4.69 -18.06
N ALA A 56 8.05 -4.57 -18.72
CA ALA A 56 7.20 -3.39 -18.72
C ALA A 56 6.18 -3.41 -17.57
N GLY A 57 5.73 -4.60 -17.15
CA GLY A 57 4.79 -4.76 -16.05
C GLY A 57 4.41 -6.22 -15.82
N SER A 58 3.46 -6.45 -14.92
CA SER A 58 2.89 -7.77 -14.67
C SER A 58 1.41 -7.67 -14.33
N ASP A 59 0.71 -8.79 -14.44
CA ASP A 59 -0.60 -8.94 -13.81
C ASP A 59 -0.46 -8.75 -12.28
N PRO A 60 -1.53 -8.36 -11.56
CA PRO A 60 -1.53 -8.33 -10.10
C PRO A 60 -1.24 -9.71 -9.51
N PHE A 61 -0.45 -9.75 -8.45
CA PHE A 61 -0.12 -10.98 -7.73
C PHE A 61 -0.03 -10.71 -6.22
N PRO A 62 -0.40 -11.69 -5.38
CA PRO A 62 -0.32 -11.52 -3.95
C PRO A 62 1.13 -11.65 -3.47
N LEU A 63 1.51 -10.77 -2.55
CA LEU A 63 2.69 -10.96 -1.69
C LEU A 63 2.29 -11.45 -0.30
N PHE A 64 1.13 -11.00 0.16
CA PHE A 64 0.65 -11.15 1.53
C PHE A 64 -0.77 -11.69 1.54
N THR A 65 -1.10 -12.46 2.57
CA THR A 65 -2.46 -12.94 2.80
C THR A 65 -3.40 -11.78 3.14
N GLU A 66 -4.70 -11.97 3.00
CA GLU A 66 -5.68 -10.94 3.38
C GLU A 66 -5.55 -10.56 4.87
N ALA A 67 -5.21 -11.52 5.73
CA ALA A 67 -4.94 -11.27 7.15
C ALA A 67 -3.79 -10.29 7.35
N ALA A 68 -2.68 -10.46 6.63
CA ALA A 68 -1.55 -9.54 6.68
C ALA A 68 -1.90 -8.16 6.11
N VAL A 69 -2.66 -8.10 5.01
CA VAL A 69 -3.16 -6.82 4.46
C VAL A 69 -4.03 -6.08 5.47
N LYS A 70 -4.84 -6.80 6.26
CA LYS A 70 -5.65 -6.22 7.34
C LYS A 70 -4.77 -5.65 8.46
N GLN A 71 -3.67 -6.30 8.83
CA GLN A 71 -2.71 -5.75 9.79
C GLN A 71 -2.03 -4.48 9.26
N VAL A 72 -1.59 -4.47 8.01
CA VAL A 72 -1.02 -3.25 7.39
C VAL A 72 -2.03 -2.09 7.40
N ARG A 73 -3.29 -2.35 7.08
CA ARG A 73 -4.35 -1.32 7.14
C ARG A 73 -4.59 -0.83 8.57
N ARG A 74 -4.62 -1.74 9.54
CA ARG A 74 -4.76 -1.42 10.96
C ARG A 74 -3.67 -0.44 11.40
N GLU A 75 -2.41 -0.69 11.02
CA GLU A 75 -1.27 0.19 11.31
C GLU A 75 -1.39 1.54 10.61
N LEU A 76 -1.69 1.54 9.30
CA LEU A 76 -1.83 2.76 8.50
C LEU A 76 -2.90 3.72 9.05
N PHE A 77 -3.97 3.18 9.61
CA PHE A 77 -5.05 3.97 10.22
C PHE A 77 -4.87 4.18 11.73
N GLY A 78 -3.72 3.86 12.31
CA GLY A 78 -3.41 4.18 13.71
C GLY A 78 -3.37 5.69 13.98
N ASP A 79 -3.73 6.11 15.19
CA ASP A 79 -3.78 7.55 15.54
C ASP A 79 -2.43 8.25 15.36
N GLU A 80 -1.35 7.57 15.74
CA GLU A 80 0.01 8.09 15.60
C GLU A 80 0.35 8.31 14.12
N VAL A 81 0.12 7.31 13.27
CA VAL A 81 0.41 7.38 11.82
C VAL A 81 -0.43 8.45 11.14
N LEU A 82 -1.73 8.54 11.44
CA LEU A 82 -2.57 9.59 10.86
C LEU A 82 -2.10 10.99 11.31
N ARG A 83 -1.66 11.14 12.56
CA ARG A 83 -1.16 12.41 13.08
C ARG A 83 0.18 12.80 12.46
N THR A 84 1.11 11.87 12.31
CA THR A 84 2.49 12.17 11.85
C THR A 84 2.59 12.15 10.35
N SER A 85 2.00 11.15 9.70
CA SER A 85 2.26 10.76 8.31
C SER A 85 1.11 11.03 7.34
N GLN A 86 -0.02 11.60 7.77
CA GLN A 86 -1.11 11.99 6.86
C GLN A 86 -0.90 13.39 6.28
N TYR A 87 -0.96 13.48 4.95
CA TYR A 87 -0.76 14.70 4.19
C TYR A 87 -1.78 14.84 3.06
N ALA A 88 -1.83 16.03 2.47
CA ALA A 88 -2.59 16.36 1.28
C ALA A 88 -1.69 17.07 0.24
N SER A 89 -2.12 17.03 -1.01
CA SER A 89 -1.53 17.77 -2.13
C SER A 89 -2.64 18.32 -3.03
N THR A 90 -2.26 19.10 -4.04
CA THR A 90 -3.20 19.60 -5.05
C THR A 90 -3.85 18.47 -5.87
N PHE A 91 -3.18 17.31 -5.97
CA PHE A 91 -3.67 16.14 -6.70
C PHE A 91 -4.40 15.13 -5.79
N THR A 92 -3.93 14.94 -4.56
CA THR A 92 -4.48 13.96 -3.60
C THR A 92 -4.97 14.64 -2.33
N LYS A 93 -6.26 14.52 -2.02
CA LYS A 93 -6.86 15.11 -0.81
C LYS A 93 -6.40 14.44 0.49
N ASN A 94 -6.01 13.16 0.41
CA ASN A 94 -5.52 12.36 1.53
C ASN A 94 -4.46 11.37 1.04
N GLN A 95 -3.35 11.25 1.78
CA GLN A 95 -2.29 10.29 1.52
C GLN A 95 -1.48 10.05 2.80
N ILE A 96 -1.02 8.83 3.02
CA ILE A 96 -0.06 8.48 4.07
C ILE A 96 1.34 8.43 3.46
N ARG A 97 2.31 9.11 4.06
CA ARG A 97 3.70 9.15 3.58
C ARG A 97 4.68 8.98 4.73
N GLY A 98 5.65 8.07 4.56
CA GLY A 98 6.75 7.87 5.52
C GLY A 98 6.28 7.43 6.90
N TYR A 99 5.49 6.35 6.98
CA TYR A 99 4.99 5.79 8.24
C TYR A 99 5.85 4.63 8.78
N SER A 100 6.94 4.26 8.09
CA SER A 100 7.94 3.34 8.65
C SER A 100 8.58 3.98 9.88
N GLN A 101 8.78 3.20 10.94
CA GLN A 101 9.24 3.69 12.23
C GLN A 101 10.48 4.62 12.12
N LYS A 102 10.47 5.67 12.94
CA LYS A 102 11.68 6.41 13.30
C LYS A 102 12.44 5.66 14.38
#